data_AF-A0A534U9U9-F1
#
_entry.id   AF-A0A534U9U9-F1
#
_cell.length_a   1.000
_cell.length_b   1.000
_cell.length_c   1.000
_cell.angle_alpha   90.00
_cell.angle_beta   90.00
_cell.angle_gamma   90.00
#
_symmetry.space_group_name_H-M   'P 1'
#
loop_
_entity.id
_entity.type
_entity.pdbx_description
1 polymer ?
#
loop_
_entity_poly.entity_id
_entity_poly.type
_entity_poly.pdbx_seq_one_letter_code
_entity_poly.pdbx_strand_id
1 'polypeptide(L)'
;MSFVPLTDRAAWKALREHHAKIRNVHLRQLFAEDPRRGERLTAEGVGLYLDYSKHRVSEETLRLLVLLAEEVGLRERIDAMFR
;
A
#
# COMPACT_ATOMS: atom_id res chain seq x y z
N MET A 1 -19.74 -18.78 7.03
CA MET A 1 -19.00 -17.52 7.24
C MET A 1 -19.43 -16.53 6.19
N SER A 2 -19.83 -15.31 6.57
CA SER A 2 -20.27 -14.30 5.61
C SER A 2 -19.06 -13.79 4.82
N PHE A 3 -19.13 -13.88 3.49
CA PHE A 3 -18.13 -13.31 2.60
C PHE A 3 -18.36 -11.80 2.52
N VAL A 4 -17.36 -11.01 2.95
CA VAL A 4 -17.36 -9.55 2.73
C VAL A 4 -16.57 -9.28 1.44
N PRO A 5 -17.21 -8.73 0.39
CA PRO A 5 -16.52 -8.32 -0.83
C PRO A 5 -15.38 -7.35 -0.53
N LEU A 6 -14.30 -7.40 -1.31
CA LEU A 6 -13.12 -6.54 -1.13
C LEU A 6 -13.50 -5.07 -0.95
N THR A 7 -14.40 -4.58 -1.80
CA THR A 7 -14.79 -3.17 -1.86
C THR A 7 -15.66 -2.69 -0.70
N ASP A 8 -16.24 -3.62 0.07
CA ASP A 8 -17.13 -3.30 1.19
C ASP A 8 -16.39 -3.23 2.53
N ARG A 9 -15.12 -3.63 2.53
CA ARG A 9 -14.25 -3.67 3.71
C ARG A 9 -13.88 -2.27 4.21
N ALA A 10 -13.60 -2.15 5.50
CA ALA A 10 -13.28 -0.88 6.13
C ALA A 10 -11.98 -0.29 5.57
N ALA A 11 -10.91 -1.10 5.44
CA ALA A 11 -9.65 -0.64 4.87
C ALA A 11 -9.80 -0.19 3.40
N TRP A 12 -10.66 -0.84 2.61
CA TRP A 12 -10.94 -0.41 1.24
C TRP A 12 -11.63 0.96 1.19
N LYS A 13 -12.65 1.16 2.03
CA LYS A 13 -13.34 2.45 2.12
C LYS A 13 -12.38 3.56 2.53
N ALA A 14 -11.52 3.31 3.52
CA ALA A 14 -10.47 4.22 3.93
C ALA A 14 -9.47 4.53 2.80
N LEU A 15 -9.04 3.52 2.02
CA LEU A 15 -8.21 3.74 0.83
C LEU A 15 -8.89 4.62 -0.21
N ARG A 16 -10.19 4.46 -0.46
CA ARG A 16 -10.92 5.33 -1.40
C ARG A 16 -10.97 6.78 -0.91
N GLU A 17 -11.22 6.98 0.37
CA GLU A 17 -11.23 8.31 0.99
C GLU A 17 -9.84 8.96 0.92
N HIS A 18 -8.79 8.19 1.24
CA HIS A 18 -7.40 8.65 1.12
C HIS A 18 -7.05 9.00 -0.32
N HIS A 19 -7.43 8.15 -1.28
CA HIS A 19 -7.24 8.41 -2.70
C HIS A 19 -7.91 9.72 -3.13
N ALA A 20 -9.14 10.00 -2.67
CA ALA A 20 -9.82 11.27 -2.99
C ALA A 20 -9.02 12.50 -2.54
N LYS A 21 -8.31 12.40 -1.40
CA LYS A 21 -7.43 13.47 -0.88
C LYS A 21 -6.16 13.62 -1.70
N ILE A 22 -5.51 12.50 -2.06
CA ILE A 22 -4.18 12.55 -2.67
C ILE A 22 -4.17 12.50 -4.20
N ARG A 23 -5.27 12.15 -4.88
CA ARG A 23 -5.30 11.86 -6.34
C ARG A 23 -4.67 12.93 -7.24
N ASN A 24 -4.70 14.19 -6.82
CA ASN A 24 -4.16 15.32 -7.56
C ASN A 24 -2.74 15.72 -7.13
N VAL A 25 -2.19 15.10 -6.09
CA VAL A 25 -0.81 15.32 -5.66
C VAL A 25 0.14 14.82 -6.74
N HIS A 26 1.09 15.68 -7.11
CA HIS A 26 2.11 15.36 -8.11
C HIS A 26 3.34 14.73 -7.45
N LEU A 27 3.97 13.79 -8.16
CA LEU A 27 5.17 13.12 -7.67
C LEU A 27 6.32 14.11 -7.36
N ARG A 28 6.45 15.18 -8.15
CA ARG A 28 7.41 16.26 -7.89
C ARG A 28 7.24 16.90 -6.52
N GLN A 29 5.99 17.13 -6.10
CA GLN A 29 5.69 17.65 -4.77
C GLN A 29 6.09 16.65 -3.68
N LEU A 30 5.76 15.38 -3.86
CA LEU A 30 6.12 14.32 -2.92
C LEU A 30 7.64 14.18 -2.72
N PHE A 31 8.44 14.37 -3.78
CA PHE A 31 9.91 14.41 -3.67
C PHE A 31 10.45 15.71 -3.08
N ALA A 32 9.74 16.83 -3.27
CA ALA A 32 10.11 18.10 -2.64
C ALA A 32 9.86 18.07 -1.12
N GLU A 33 8.75 17.44 -0.70
CA GLU A 33 8.37 17.28 0.72
C GLU A 33 9.23 16.23 1.44
N ASP A 34 9.59 15.14 0.76
CA ASP A 34 10.51 14.12 1.27
C ASP A 34 11.60 13.79 0.24
N PRO A 35 12.71 14.56 0.24
CA PRO A 35 13.84 14.31 -0.66
C PRO A 35 14.48 12.93 -0.47
N ARG A 36 14.32 12.30 0.71
CA ARG A 36 14.84 10.96 1.01
C ARG A 36 13.83 9.84 0.74
N ARG A 37 12.67 10.14 0.15
CA ARG A 37 11.67 9.10 -0.17
C ARG A 37 12.22 8.02 -1.09
N GLY A 38 13.19 8.36 -1.95
CA GLY A 38 13.87 7.42 -2.84
C GLY A 38 14.72 6.38 -2.12
N GLU A 39 15.13 6.66 -0.88
CA GLU A 39 15.82 5.71 0.00
C GLU A 39 14.80 4.95 0.86
N ARG A 40 13.81 5.66 1.40
CA ARG A 40 12.80 5.10 2.31
C ARG A 40 11.80 4.14 1.66
N LEU A 41 11.35 4.46 0.45
CA LEU A 41 10.29 3.71 -0.26
C LEU A 41 10.92 2.68 -1.20
N THR A 42 11.77 1.85 -0.59
CA THR A 42 12.48 0.78 -1.25
C THR A 42 12.34 -0.51 -0.45
N ALA A 43 12.54 -1.64 -1.10
CA ALA A 43 12.68 -2.93 -0.44
C ALA A 43 13.74 -3.73 -1.18
N GLU A 44 14.53 -4.49 -0.43
CA GLU A 44 15.58 -5.33 -0.99
C GLU A 44 15.52 -6.73 -0.38
N GLY A 45 15.77 -7.74 -1.21
CA GLY A 45 15.88 -9.12 -0.76
C GLY A 45 16.20 -10.04 -1.91
N VAL A 46 16.92 -11.14 -1.64
CA VAL A 46 17.27 -12.17 -2.63
C VAL A 46 17.88 -11.64 -3.93
N GLY A 47 18.67 -10.55 -3.85
CA GLY A 47 19.30 -9.90 -5.01
C GLY A 47 18.36 -9.01 -5.84
N LEU A 48 17.13 -8.78 -5.37
CA LEU A 48 16.17 -7.87 -5.98
C LEU A 48 16.11 -6.56 -5.22
N TYR A 49 16.13 -5.45 -5.96
CA TYR A 49 15.90 -4.11 -5.45
C TYR A 49 14.60 -3.54 -6.04
N LEU A 50 13.64 -3.23 -5.18
CA LEU A 50 12.35 -2.66 -5.53
C LEU A 50 12.29 -1.21 -5.08
N ASP A 51 12.22 -0.27 -6.03
CA ASP A 51 11.95 1.15 -5.78
C ASP A 51 10.48 1.46 -6.09
N TYR A 52 9.71 1.74 -5.03
CA TYR A 52 8.30 2.16 -5.16
C TYR A 52 8.10 3.65 -4.82
N SER A 53 9.18 4.42 -4.68
CA SER A 53 9.16 5.85 -4.37
C SER A 53 8.47 6.71 -5.44
N LYS A 54 8.44 6.22 -6.69
CA LYS A 54 7.84 6.90 -7.85
C LYS A 54 6.33 6.74 -7.97
N HIS A 55 5.67 6.17 -6.96
CA HIS A 55 4.23 6.10 -6.87
C HIS A 55 3.66 7.24 -6.01
N ARG A 56 2.38 7.56 -6.22
CA ARG A 56 1.61 8.48 -5.38
C ARG A 56 1.21 7.79 -4.06
N VAL A 57 2.22 7.51 -3.27
CA VAL A 57 2.09 6.83 -1.98
C VAL A 57 2.69 7.72 -0.89
N SER A 58 1.98 7.77 0.23
CA SER A 58 2.45 8.29 1.52
C SER A 58 2.57 7.15 2.52
N GLU A 59 3.09 7.44 3.70
CA GLU A 59 3.08 6.50 4.83
C GLU A 59 1.67 6.02 5.17
N GLU A 60 0.67 6.91 5.11
CA GLU A 60 -0.73 6.56 5.28
C GLU A 60 -1.23 5.61 4.18
N THR A 61 -0.83 5.82 2.92
CA THR A 61 -1.17 4.90 1.84
C THR A 61 -0.68 3.49 2.13
N LEU A 62 0.58 3.34 2.56
CA LEU A 62 1.17 2.03 2.84
C LEU A 62 0.48 1.34 4.02
N ARG A 63 0.25 2.06 5.12
CA ARG A 63 -0.48 1.53 6.28
C ARG A 63 -1.87 1.00 5.89
N LEU A 64 -2.62 1.76 5.09
CA LEU A 64 -3.95 1.36 4.65
C LEU A 64 -3.94 0.16 3.68
N LEU A 65 -2.93 0.07 2.80
CA LEU A 65 -2.75 -1.08 1.91
C LEU A 65 -2.39 -2.35 2.71
N VAL A 66 -1.53 -2.25 3.71
CA VAL A 66 -1.18 -3.36 4.61
C VAL A 66 -2.40 -3.81 5.41
N LEU A 67 -3.17 -2.86 5.97
CA LEU A 67 -4.40 -3.17 6.68
C LEU A 67 -5.41 -3.91 5.78
N LEU A 68 -5.54 -3.51 4.52
CA LEU A 68 -6.39 -4.23 3.57
C LEU A 68 -5.90 -5.66 3.33
N ALA A 69 -4.58 -5.86 3.21
CA ALA A 69 -3.97 -7.19 3.06
C ALA A 69 -4.24 -8.08 4.27
N GLU A 70 -4.22 -7.53 5.49
CA GLU A 70 -4.60 -8.20 6.73
C GLU A 70 -6.09 -8.55 6.74
N GLU A 71 -6.98 -7.59 6.43
CA GLU A 71 -8.43 -7.82 6.43
C GLU A 71 -8.85 -8.93 5.46
N VAL A 72 -8.18 -9.07 4.31
CA VAL A 72 -8.48 -10.14 3.32
C VAL A 72 -7.84 -11.48 3.64
N GLY A 73 -7.04 -11.56 4.70
CA GLY A 73 -6.31 -12.75 5.11
C GLY A 73 -5.26 -13.17 4.08
N LEU A 74 -4.50 -12.21 3.54
CA LEU A 74 -3.53 -12.49 2.47
C LEU A 74 -2.43 -13.45 2.95
N ARG A 75 -1.97 -13.30 4.20
CA ARG A 75 -0.91 -14.15 4.76
C ARG A 75 -1.36 -15.60 4.84
N GLU A 76 -2.55 -15.85 5.34
CA GLU A 76 -3.13 -17.19 5.49
C GLU A 76 -3.35 -17.86 4.14
N ARG A 77 -3.72 -17.09 3.12
CA ARG A 77 -3.88 -17.58 1.74
C ARG A 77 -2.55 -17.93 1.10
N ILE A 78 -1.49 -17.14 1.35
CA ILE A 78 -0.14 -17.46 0.92
C ILE A 78 0.31 -18.76 1.59
N ASP A 79 0.16 -18.87 2.91
CA ASP A 79 0.56 -20.07 3.66
C ASP A 79 -0.19 -21.32 3.17
N ALA A 80 -1.48 -21.19 2.85
CA ALA A 80 -2.28 -22.29 2.32
C ALA A 80 -1.83 -22.75 0.91
N MET A 81 -1.18 -21.89 0.13
CA MET A 81 -0.66 -22.24 -1.20
C MET A 81 0.61 -23.12 -1.12
N PHE A 82 1.37 -23.02 -0.04
CA PHE A 82 2.64 -23.73 0.16
C PHE A 82 2.55 -24.90 1.15
N ARG A 83 1.35 -25.25 1.60
CA ARG A 83 1.08 -26.43 2.44
C ARG A 83 0.74 -27.66 1.61
#